data_AF-A0A2H9VQA8-F1
#
_entry.id   AF-A0A2H9VQA8-F1
#
_cell.length_a   1.000
_cell.length_b   1.000
_cell.length_c   1.000
_cell.angle_alpha   90.00
_cell.angle_beta   90.00
_cell.angle_gamma   90.00
#
_symmetry.space_group_name_H-M   'P 1'
#
loop_
_entity.id
_entity.type
_entity.pdbx_description
1 polymer ?
#
loop_
_entity_poly.entity_id
_entity_poly.type
_entity_poly.pdbx_seq_one_letter_code
_entity_poly.pdbx_strand_id
1 'polypeptide(L)' 'MKNTALTDTHIKLGAKMVPFAGYNMPVQYN' A
#
# COMPACT_ATOMS: atom_id res chain seq x y z
N MET A 1 -7.48 -4.17 7.74
CA MET A 1 -6.10 -3.66 7.82
C MET A 1 -6.14 -2.15 7.88
N LYS A 2 -5.22 -1.54 8.62
CA LYS A 2 -5.09 -0.08 8.66
C LYS A 2 -4.40 0.39 7.38
N ASN A 3 -4.87 1.50 6.82
CA ASN A 3 -4.25 2.11 5.65
C ASN A 3 -3.28 3.21 6.11
N THR A 4 -2.20 3.41 5.38
CA THR A 4 -1.30 4.55 5.59
C THR A 4 -1.87 5.80 4.91
N ALA A 5 -1.43 7.00 5.33
CA ALA A 5 -1.90 8.26 4.77
C ALA A 5 -1.69 8.38 3.25
N LEU A 6 -0.72 7.64 2.69
CA LEU A 6 -0.37 7.67 1.27
C LEU A 6 -0.89 6.45 0.49
N THR A 7 -1.82 5.68 1.06
CA THR A 7 -2.38 4.47 0.42
C THR A 7 -2.89 4.74 -0.99
N ASP A 8 -3.67 5.81 -1.18
CA ASP A 8 -4.21 6.16 -2.49
C ASP A 8 -3.13 6.58 -3.48
N THR A 9 -2.07 7.24 -3.01
CA THR A 9 -0.91 7.60 -3.83
C THR A 9 -0.19 6.35 -4.32
N HIS A 10 0.05 5.40 -3.43
CA HIS A 10 0.67 4.13 -3.78
C HIS A 10 -0.17 3.37 -4.82
N ILE A 11 -1.49 3.27 -4.62
CA ILE A 11 -2.40 2.62 -5.57
C ILE A 11 -2.35 3.30 -6.94
N LYS A 12 -2.39 4.65 -6.98
CA LYS A 12 -2.31 5.42 -8.23
C LYS A 12 -0.98 5.22 -8.97
N LEU A 13 0.11 4.99 -8.23
CA LEU A 13 1.42 4.68 -8.78
C LEU A 13 1.58 3.19 -9.15
N GLY A 14 0.52 2.39 -9.12
CA GLY A 14 0.57 0.97 -9.46
C GLY A 14 1.19 0.09 -8.38
N ALA A 15 1.13 0.51 -7.12
CA ALA A 15 1.69 -0.27 -6.03
C ALA A 15 0.87 -1.54 -5.75
N LYS A 16 1.57 -2.66 -5.58
CA LYS A 16 1.03 -3.90 -5.05
C LYS A 16 0.98 -3.84 -3.52
N MET A 17 -0.20 -3.55 -3.00
CA MET A 17 -0.46 -3.44 -1.57
C MET A 17 -0.60 -4.83 -0.94
N VAL A 18 0.08 -5.07 0.18
CA VAL A 18 0.03 -6.33 0.93
C VAL A 18 -0.18 -6.12 2.43
N PRO A 19 -0.78 -7.10 3.11
CA PRO A 19 -0.79 -7.19 4.57
C PRO A 19 0.60 -7.18 5.19
N PHE A 20 0.89 -6.21 6.07
CA PHE A 20 2.11 -6.24 6.87
C PHE A 20 1.92 -5.57 8.22
N ALA A 21 2.19 -6.28 9.31
CA ALA A 21 2.08 -5.78 10.69
C ALA A 21 0.75 -5.06 11.01
N GLY A 22 -0.36 -5.53 10.42
CA GLY A 22 -1.70 -4.94 10.59
C GLY A 22 -2.02 -3.75 9.67
N TYR A 23 -1.09 -3.33 8.80
CA TYR A 23 -1.27 -2.28 7.81
C TYR A 23 -1.26 -2.83 6.37
N ASN A 24 -1.85 -2.08 5.45
CA ASN A 24 -1.66 -2.27 4.02
C ASN A 24 -0.44 -1.47 3.56
N MET A 25 0.62 -2.17 3.14
CA MET A 25 1.89 -1.58 2.74
C MET A 25 2.21 -1.90 1.27
N PRO A 26 2.81 -0.98 0.50
CA PRO A 26 3.25 -1.25 -0.86
C PRO A 26 4.53 -2.10 -0.86
N VAL A 27 4.52 -3.25 -1.54
CA VAL A 27 5.71 -4.12 -1.65
C VAL A 27 6.51 -3.87 -2.93
N GLN A 28 5.80 -3.48 -4.00
CA GLN A 28 6.37 -3.29 -5.33
C GLN A 28 5.51 -2.27 -6.09
N TYR A 29 6.11 -1.53 -7.02
CA TYR A 29 5.43 -0.69 -8.00
C TYR A 29 5.64 -1.28 -9.41
N ASN A 30 4.72 -0.97 -10.33
CA ASN A 30 4.84 -1.33 -11.75
C ASN A 30 5.68 -0.32 -12.53
#